data_AF-T1C1H7-F1
#
_entry.id   AF-T1C1H7-F1
#
_cell.length_a   1.000
_cell.length_b   1.000
_cell.length_c   1.000
_cell.angle_alpha   90.00
_cell.angle_beta   90.00
_cell.angle_gamma   90.00
#
_symmetry.space_group_name_H-M   'P 1'
#
loop_
_entity.id
_entity.type
_entity.pdbx_description
1 polymer ?
#
loop_
_entity_poly.entity_id
_entity_poly.type
_entity_poly.pdbx_seq_one_letter_code
_entity_poly.pdbx_strand_id
1 'polypeptide(L)'
;MARKTAEDLRNLVKSVRDKSFPYEKREPVDRNWHQYDQAQVNEIADVLETIRDVVNIASSRIPEEKRGAGRPPVPAPDIVKVMLMQAYFGMPNRVAQGFLRLFGEKLGISSEFSYKTIERGY
;
A
#
# COMPACT_ATOMS: atom_id res chain seq x y z
N MET A 1 37.49 -3.60 12.32
CA MET A 1 36.99 -4.92 11.89
C MET A 1 37.97 -5.53 10.92
N ALA A 2 38.45 -6.75 11.15
CA ALA A 2 39.35 -7.44 10.23
C ALA A 2 38.63 -7.73 8.89
N ARG A 3 39.35 -7.61 7.76
CA ARG A 3 38.81 -7.97 6.44
C ARG A 3 38.64 -9.49 6.38
N LYS A 4 37.41 -9.95 6.17
CA LYS A 4 37.11 -11.36 5.89
C LYS A 4 37.71 -11.75 4.55
N THR A 5 38.38 -12.88 4.49
CA THR A 5 39.05 -13.40 3.30
C THR A 5 38.12 -14.33 2.51
N ALA A 6 38.48 -14.64 1.27
CA ALA A 6 37.72 -15.59 0.44
C ALA A 6 37.70 -17.01 1.05
N GLU A 7 38.69 -17.35 1.87
CA GLU A 7 38.80 -18.62 2.56
C GLU A 7 37.79 -18.73 3.72
N ASP A 8 37.56 -17.64 4.45
CA ASP A 8 36.52 -17.56 5.48
C ASP A 8 35.13 -17.84 4.90
N LEU A 9 34.85 -17.34 3.69
CA LEU A 9 33.58 -17.59 3.00
C LEU A 9 33.43 -19.06 2.59
N ARG A 10 34.50 -19.69 2.07
CA ARG A 10 34.47 -21.12 1.70
C ARG A 10 34.22 -22.00 2.92
N ASN A 11 34.87 -21.70 4.04
CA ASN A 11 34.69 -22.42 5.30
C ASN A 11 33.28 -22.25 5.85
N LEU A 12 32.71 -21.04 5.78
CA LEU A 12 31.32 -20.78 6.14
C LEU A 12 30.35 -21.61 5.31
N VAL A 13 30.45 -21.56 3.98
CA VAL A 13 29.57 -22.33 3.08
C VAL A 13 29.67 -23.83 3.35
N LYS A 14 30.88 -24.34 3.58
CA LYS A 14 31.09 -25.74 3.95
C LYS A 14 30.40 -26.09 5.27
N SER A 15 30.54 -25.27 6.31
CA SER A 15 29.88 -25.52 7.61
C SER A 15 28.34 -25.49 7.53
N VAL A 16 27.78 -24.64 6.67
CA VAL A 16 26.34 -24.59 6.41
C VAL A 16 25.89 -25.86 5.68
N ARG A 17 26.62 -26.28 4.64
CA ARG A 17 26.32 -27.49 3.87
C ARG A 17 26.40 -28.76 4.72
N ASP A 18 27.39 -28.83 5.61
CA ASP A 18 27.64 -29.97 6.49
C ASP A 18 26.75 -29.94 7.75
N LYS A 19 25.82 -28.97 7.88
CA LYS A 19 24.93 -28.73 9.03
C LYS A 19 25.67 -28.58 10.38
N SER A 20 26.98 -28.32 10.34
CA SER A 20 27.81 -28.07 11.52
C SER A 20 27.82 -26.60 11.93
N PHE A 21 27.26 -25.72 11.09
CA PHE A 21 27.11 -24.31 11.42
C PHE A 21 26.20 -24.14 12.66
N PRO A 22 26.71 -23.51 13.74
CA PRO A 22 25.93 -23.33 14.97
C PRO A 22 24.90 -22.22 14.76
N TYR A 23 23.74 -22.58 14.24
CA TYR A 23 22.60 -21.68 14.20
C TYR A 23 22.14 -21.40 15.64
N GLU A 24 22.31 -20.18 16.09
CA GLU A 24 21.67 -19.70 17.31
C GLU A 24 20.16 -19.65 17.06
N LYS A 25 19.42 -20.50 17.77
CA LYS A 25 17.96 -20.42 17.78
C LYS A 25 17.58 -19.12 18.45
N ARG A 26 16.88 -18.26 17.73
CA ARG A 26 16.22 -17.11 18.34
C ARG A 26 15.15 -17.62 19.29
N GLU A 27 15.07 -17.04 20.49
CA GLU A 27 13.97 -17.36 21.39
C GLU A 27 12.63 -17.02 20.72
N PRO A 28 11.61 -17.88 20.89
CA PRO A 28 10.29 -17.59 20.38
C PRO A 28 9.76 -16.36 21.13
N VAL A 29 9.47 -15.30 20.37
CA VAL A 29 8.80 -14.12 20.92
C VAL A 29 7.36 -14.52 21.23
N ASP A 30 6.89 -14.23 22.46
CA ASP A 30 5.48 -14.37 22.80
C ASP A 30 4.66 -13.39 21.94
N ARG A 31 3.80 -13.94 21.09
CA ARG A 31 2.98 -13.14 20.16
C ARG A 31 1.57 -13.05 20.71
N ASN A 32 1.11 -11.82 20.87
CA ASN A 32 -0.29 -11.58 21.18
C ASN A 32 -1.15 -11.81 19.92
N TRP A 33 -1.60 -13.04 19.73
CA TRP A 33 -2.45 -13.44 18.60
C TRP A 33 -3.77 -12.68 18.56
N HIS A 34 -4.34 -12.33 19.71
CA HIS A 34 -5.57 -11.56 19.77
C HIS A 34 -5.40 -10.16 19.17
N GLN A 35 -4.28 -9.49 19.48
CA GLN A 35 -3.96 -8.19 18.88
C GLN A 35 -3.69 -8.32 17.38
N TYR A 36 -3.04 -9.40 16.95
CA TYR A 36 -2.80 -9.67 15.53
C TYR A 36 -4.12 -9.83 14.76
N ASP A 37 -5.04 -10.64 15.28
CA ASP A 37 -6.36 -10.86 14.65
C ASP A 37 -7.15 -9.55 14.59
N GLN A 38 -7.17 -8.76 15.67
CA GLN A 38 -7.81 -7.44 15.66
C GLN A 38 -7.20 -6.50 14.62
N ALA A 39 -5.86 -6.49 14.48
CA ALA A 39 -5.20 -5.69 13.44
C ALA A 39 -5.60 -6.15 12.04
N GLN A 40 -5.66 -7.48 11.80
CA GLN A 40 -6.05 -8.05 10.51
C GLN A 40 -7.51 -7.72 10.15
N VAL A 41 -8.41 -7.73 11.12
CA VAL A 41 -9.83 -7.37 10.94
C VAL A 41 -9.98 -5.90 10.54
N ASN A 42 -9.17 -5.01 11.13
CA ASN A 42 -9.27 -3.56 10.90
C ASN A 42 -8.45 -3.06 9.70
N GLU A 43 -7.53 -3.87 9.18
CA GLU A 43 -6.55 -3.48 8.16
C GLU A 43 -7.19 -2.72 6.98
N ILE A 44 -8.26 -3.25 6.39
CA ILE A 44 -8.89 -2.63 5.22
C ILE A 44 -9.44 -1.24 5.56
N ALA A 45 -10.10 -1.10 6.70
CA ALA A 45 -10.63 0.20 7.13
C ALA A 45 -9.49 1.20 7.38
N ASP A 46 -8.46 0.78 8.10
CA ASP A 46 -7.31 1.61 8.45
C ASP A 46 -6.55 2.07 7.19
N VAL A 47 -6.38 1.18 6.21
CA VAL A 47 -5.72 1.50 4.93
C VAL A 47 -6.55 2.51 4.13
N LEU A 48 -7.86 2.32 4.00
CA LEU A 48 -8.72 3.25 3.25
C LEU A 48 -8.76 4.64 3.91
N GLU A 49 -8.81 4.69 5.24
CA GLU A 49 -8.76 5.95 6.00
C GLU A 49 -7.40 6.62 5.86
N THR A 50 -6.31 5.86 5.93
CA THR A 50 -4.95 6.36 5.68
C THR A 50 -4.81 6.96 4.27
N ILE A 51 -5.32 6.27 3.24
CA ILE A 51 -5.33 6.76 1.86
C ILE A 51 -6.05 8.11 1.78
N ARG A 52 -7.25 8.20 2.34
CA ARG A 52 -8.03 9.44 2.37
C ARG A 52 -7.23 10.57 2.99
N ASP A 53 -6.69 10.35 4.19
CA ASP A 53 -6.09 11.40 5.00
C ASP A 53 -4.76 11.88 4.38
N VAL A 54 -3.91 10.94 3.92
CA VAL A 54 -2.65 11.28 3.24
C VAL A 54 -2.90 12.07 1.96
N VAL A 55 -3.87 11.65 1.13
CA VAL A 55 -4.17 12.35 -0.12
C VAL A 55 -4.78 13.72 0.16
N ASN A 56 -5.64 13.87 1.17
CA ASN A 56 -6.19 15.16 1.56
C ASN A 56 -5.09 16.13 2.04
N ILE A 57 -4.15 15.66 2.87
CA ILE A 57 -3.00 16.44 3.33
C ILE A 57 -2.09 16.85 2.17
N ALA A 58 -1.86 15.94 1.22
CA ALA A 58 -1.05 16.25 0.05
C ALA A 58 -1.74 17.27 -0.85
N SER A 59 -3.04 17.08 -1.12
CA SER A 59 -3.85 17.98 -1.95
C SER A 59 -3.96 19.38 -1.35
N SER A 60 -4.05 19.52 -0.03
CA SER A 60 -4.18 20.85 0.59
C SER A 60 -2.93 21.72 0.41
N ARG A 61 -1.80 21.14 0.01
CA ARG A 61 -0.55 21.84 -0.27
C ARG A 61 -0.41 22.25 -1.73
N ILE A 62 -1.27 21.73 -2.62
CA ILE A 62 -1.24 21.99 -4.05
C ILE A 62 -2.31 23.04 -4.37
N PRO A 63 -1.97 24.18 -4.99
CA PRO A 63 -2.97 25.16 -5.36
C PRO A 63 -3.90 24.61 -6.44
N GLU A 64 -5.19 24.90 -6.33
CA GLU A 64 -6.15 24.55 -7.38
C GLU A 64 -5.91 25.42 -8.63
N GLU A 65 -5.66 24.76 -9.76
CA GLU A 65 -5.60 25.44 -11.06
C GLU A 65 -7.00 25.66 -11.63
N LYS A 66 -7.29 26.88 -12.07
CA LYS A 66 -8.52 27.20 -12.80
C LYS A 66 -8.50 26.53 -14.16
N ARG A 67 -9.44 25.61 -14.41
CA ARG A 67 -9.55 24.89 -15.69
C ARG A 67 -10.53 25.56 -16.65
N GLY A 68 -10.23 25.45 -17.95
CA GLY A 68 -11.04 25.99 -19.04
C GLY A 68 -12.32 25.18 -19.33
N ALA A 69 -13.00 25.55 -20.42
CA ALA A 69 -14.27 24.93 -20.82
C ALA A 69 -14.11 23.45 -21.21
N GLY A 70 -15.09 22.61 -20.85
CA GLY A 70 -15.10 21.19 -21.19
C GLY A 70 -15.92 20.32 -20.21
N ARG A 71 -15.64 19.01 -20.21
CA ARG A 71 -16.26 18.04 -19.30
C ARG A 71 -16.04 18.47 -17.84
N PRO A 72 -17.07 18.39 -16.97
CA PRO A 72 -16.91 18.65 -15.54
C PRO A 72 -15.73 17.83 -14.98
N PRO A 73 -14.75 18.49 -14.35
CA PRO A 73 -13.56 17.82 -13.89
C PRO A 73 -13.89 16.94 -12.68
N VAL A 74 -13.34 15.73 -12.67
CA VAL A 74 -13.22 14.94 -11.43
C VAL A 74 -12.01 15.50 -10.68
N PRO A 75 -12.12 15.77 -9.36
CA PRO A 75 -10.98 16.22 -8.56
C PRO A 75 -9.82 15.23 -8.67
N ALA A 76 -8.62 15.73 -8.98
CA ALA A 76 -7.42 14.89 -9.04
C ALA A 76 -7.18 14.10 -7.72
N PRO A 77 -7.43 14.66 -6.52
CA PRO A 77 -7.32 13.91 -5.27
C PRO A 77 -8.22 12.67 -5.23
N ASP A 78 -9.43 12.75 -5.77
CA ASP A 78 -10.37 11.62 -5.76
C ASP A 78 -9.94 10.51 -6.72
N ILE A 79 -9.35 10.87 -7.87
CA ILE A 79 -8.75 9.90 -8.78
C ILE A 79 -7.58 9.18 -8.08
N VAL A 80 -6.70 9.93 -7.39
CA VAL A 80 -5.54 9.36 -6.68
C VAL A 80 -5.97 8.41 -5.56
N LYS A 81 -6.99 8.78 -4.76
CA LYS A 81 -7.53 7.90 -3.72
C LYS A 81 -7.98 6.55 -4.30
N VAL A 82 -8.68 6.57 -5.43
CA VAL A 82 -9.12 5.35 -6.11
C VAL A 82 -7.95 4.56 -6.68
N MET A 83 -6.93 5.22 -7.23
CA MET A 83 -5.72 4.55 -7.72
C MET A 83 -4.94 3.86 -6.59
N LEU A 84 -4.83 4.49 -5.42
CA LEU A 84 -4.17 3.89 -4.26
C LEU A 84 -4.96 2.70 -3.69
N MET A 85 -6.30 2.83 -3.60
CA MET A 85 -7.17 1.70 -3.26
C MET A 85 -7.01 0.55 -4.27
N GLN A 86 -6.99 0.88 -5.57
CA GLN A 86 -6.79 -0.09 -6.63
C GLN A 86 -5.46 -0.84 -6.48
N ALA A 87 -4.38 -0.12 -6.13
CA ALA A 87 -3.07 -0.70 -5.89
C ALA A 87 -3.06 -1.62 -4.66
N TYR A 88 -3.72 -1.21 -3.57
CA TYR A 88 -3.84 -2.02 -2.35
C TYR A 88 -4.51 -3.38 -2.62
N PHE A 89 -5.63 -3.38 -3.34
CA PHE A 89 -6.36 -4.60 -3.66
C PHE A 89 -5.83 -5.35 -4.90
N GLY A 90 -4.86 -4.79 -5.63
CA GLY A 90 -4.29 -5.42 -6.84
C GLY A 90 -5.31 -5.65 -7.97
N MET A 91 -6.27 -4.74 -8.15
CA MET A 91 -7.39 -4.93 -9.09
C MET A 91 -7.28 -4.15 -10.41
N PRO A 92 -7.98 -4.56 -11.48
CA PRO A 92 -8.02 -3.80 -12.73
C PRO A 92 -8.99 -2.60 -12.68
N ASN A 93 -8.80 -1.61 -13.56
CA ASN A 93 -9.55 -0.34 -13.58
C ASN A 93 -11.07 -0.50 -13.56
N ARG A 94 -11.62 -1.51 -14.28
CA ARG A 94 -13.07 -1.74 -14.34
C ARG A 94 -13.64 -2.19 -12.98
N VAL A 95 -12.90 -3.01 -12.25
CA VAL A 95 -13.29 -3.47 -10.90
C VAL A 95 -13.13 -2.31 -9.91
N ALA A 96 -12.11 -1.46 -10.08
CA ALA A 96 -11.93 -0.26 -9.27
C ALA A 96 -13.12 0.69 -9.33
N GLN A 97 -13.79 0.83 -10.48
CA GLN A 97 -15.06 1.58 -10.56
C GLN A 97 -16.16 0.96 -9.69
N GLY A 98 -16.26 -0.37 -9.62
CA GLY A 98 -17.20 -1.03 -8.71
C GLY A 98 -16.86 -0.78 -7.25
N PHE A 99 -15.57 -0.85 -6.90
CA PHE A 99 -15.09 -0.58 -5.54
C PHE A 99 -15.27 0.89 -5.13
N LEU A 100 -15.17 1.84 -6.05
CA LEU A 100 -15.50 3.23 -5.81
C LEU A 100 -16.94 3.39 -5.29
N ARG A 101 -17.89 2.59 -5.79
CA ARG A 101 -19.28 2.61 -5.30
C ARG A 101 -19.41 2.09 -3.87
N LEU A 102 -18.60 1.10 -3.51
CA LEU A 102 -18.66 0.45 -2.19
C LEU A 102 -17.92 1.25 -1.12
N PHE A 103 -16.77 1.81 -1.48
CA PHE A 103 -15.83 2.42 -0.54
C PHE A 103 -15.67 3.94 -0.70
N GLY A 104 -16.41 4.56 -1.63
CA GLY A 104 -16.33 6.00 -1.90
C GLY A 104 -16.54 6.84 -0.65
N GLU A 105 -17.51 6.48 0.19
CA GLU A 105 -17.78 7.16 1.47
C GLU A 105 -16.56 7.10 2.40
N LYS A 106 -15.94 5.91 2.56
CA LYS A 106 -14.75 5.76 3.40
C LYS A 106 -13.55 6.56 2.88
N LEU A 107 -13.42 6.65 1.56
CA LEU A 107 -12.42 7.48 0.89
C LEU A 107 -12.76 8.99 0.91
N GLY A 108 -13.95 9.38 1.38
CA GLY A 108 -14.41 10.77 1.36
C GLY A 108 -14.61 11.30 -0.06
N ILE A 109 -15.06 10.45 -0.99
CA ILE A 109 -15.37 10.79 -2.37
C ILE A 109 -16.89 10.90 -2.51
N SER A 110 -17.37 12.07 -2.93
CA SER A 110 -18.80 12.37 -3.04
C SER A 110 -19.39 12.09 -4.42
N SER A 111 -18.55 11.84 -5.43
CA SER A 111 -18.98 11.68 -6.82
C SER A 111 -18.44 10.40 -7.47
N GLU A 112 -19.30 9.69 -8.18
CA GLU A 112 -18.88 8.55 -9.00
C GLU A 112 -18.27 9.02 -10.32
N PHE A 113 -17.31 8.24 -10.82
CA PHE A 113 -16.74 8.43 -12.15
C PHE A 113 -16.38 7.09 -12.79
N SER A 114 -16.28 7.09 -14.13
CA SER A 114 -16.06 5.86 -14.88
C SER A 114 -14.61 5.37 -14.78
N TYR A 115 -14.41 4.08 -15.03
CA TYR A 115 -13.07 3.48 -15.08
C TYR A 115 -12.14 4.16 -16.08
N LYS A 116 -12.67 4.83 -17.12
CA LYS A 116 -11.89 5.61 -18.07
C LYS A 116 -11.27 6.87 -17.45
N THR A 117 -11.87 7.41 -16.40
CA THR A 117 -11.27 8.48 -15.61
C THR A 117 -10.11 7.94 -14.78
N ILE A 118 -10.27 6.75 -14.17
CA ILE A 118 -9.20 6.07 -13.42
C ILE A 118 -8.01 5.77 -14.34
N GLU A 119 -8.27 5.22 -15.52
CA GLU A 119 -7.26 4.87 -16.53
C GLU A 119 -6.42 6.07 -16.97
N ARG A 120 -7.01 7.26 -17.04
CA ARG A 120 -6.33 8.52 -17.41
C ARG A 120 -5.49 9.13 -16.28
N GLY A 121 -5.58 8.59 -15.06
CA GLY A 121 -4.80 9.06 -13.92
C GLY A 121 -3.37 8.52 -13.87
N TYR A 122 -3.08 7.44 -14.61
CA TYR A 122 -1.73 6.94 -14.86
C TYR A 122 -0.97 7.86 -15.83
#